data_AF-A0A947FNF2-F1
#
_entry.id   AF-A0A947FNF2-F1
#
_cell.length_a   1.000
_cell.length_b   1.000
_cell.length_c   1.000
_cell.angle_alpha   90.00
_cell.angle_beta   90.00
_cell.angle_gamma   90.00
#
_symmetry.space_group_name_H-M   'P 1'
#
loop_
_entity.id
_entity.type
_entity.pdbx_description
1 polymer ?
#
loop_
_entity_poly.entity_id
_entity_poly.type
_entity_poly.pdbx_seq_one_letter_code
_entity_poly.pdbx_strand_id
1 'polypeptide(L)'
;MTRKDEMFEDEKPFHMGRYFAHVIGWSILLSFLLVGLIFVWAGGKDIVTGEATRSDWIFTAIGILMIPPVGWALWRYLPDFTMGEPNTPRGNRIRWILGAVIVIGVAISFPLINRDGPDGDPLHLFSNSPLPTDVAWPMIALWAIAIPIIAYIARRNSVDYTLAANDFGFMLGGYLFYFTAPLWWIGWRGGLLPQPDVMIIFIASFVVINFGNLWKRQVG
;
A
#
# COMPACT_ATOMS: atom_id res chain seq x y z
N MET A 1 29.26 34.08 3.86
CA MET A 1 29.72 32.77 4.36
C MET A 1 28.95 32.47 5.63
N THR A 2 27.74 31.96 5.49
CA THR A 2 26.93 31.48 6.61
C THR A 2 27.43 30.10 7.01
N ARG A 3 27.59 29.93 8.32
CA ARG A 3 28.25 28.81 8.99
C ARG A 3 27.48 27.51 8.70
N LYS A 4 28.16 26.49 8.16
CA LYS A 4 27.57 25.14 7.94
C LYS A 4 27.09 24.47 9.23
N ASP A 5 27.49 25.04 10.37
CA ASP A 5 27.33 24.47 11.70
C ASP A 5 25.92 24.74 12.27
N GLU A 6 25.17 25.70 11.72
CA GLU A 6 23.80 26.05 12.18
C GLU A 6 22.69 25.22 11.48
N MET A 7 23.03 24.38 10.50
CA MET A 7 22.04 23.65 9.69
C MET A 7 21.56 22.33 10.32
N PHE A 8 22.09 21.96 11.49
CA PHE A 8 21.85 20.65 12.14
C PHE A 8 21.28 20.77 13.56
N GLU A 9 20.93 21.97 14.03
CA GLU A 9 20.63 22.20 15.46
C GLU A 9 19.20 21.87 15.93
N ASP A 10 18.33 21.26 15.12
CA ASP A 10 16.95 20.98 15.58
C ASP A 10 16.35 19.64 15.08
N GLU A 11 17.19 18.62 14.88
CA GLU A 11 16.70 17.26 14.65
C GLU A 11 16.22 16.65 15.98
N LYS A 12 14.91 16.79 16.24
CA LYS A 12 14.25 16.10 17.36
C LYS A 12 14.61 14.60 17.31
N PRO A 13 14.99 13.99 18.45
CA PRO A 13 15.33 12.57 18.48
C PRO A 13 14.16 11.75 17.90
N PHE A 14 14.45 10.94 16.89
CA PHE A 14 13.47 10.11 16.23
C PHE A 14 12.91 9.08 17.23
N HIS A 15 11.63 9.25 17.60
CA HIS A 15 10.93 8.33 18.49
C HIS A 15 9.99 7.45 17.69
N MET A 16 10.40 6.21 17.45
CA MET A 16 9.67 5.28 16.61
C MET A 16 8.25 4.98 17.12
N GLY A 17 8.02 4.94 18.43
CA GLY A 17 6.66 4.78 18.99
C GLY A 17 5.72 5.93 18.59
N ARG A 18 6.24 7.17 18.55
CA ARG A 18 5.47 8.33 18.08
C ARG A 18 5.23 8.25 16.58
N TYR A 19 6.23 7.84 15.80
CA TYR A 19 6.10 7.62 14.36
C TYR A 19 5.01 6.59 14.05
N PHE A 20 5.06 5.40 14.68
CA PHE A 20 4.04 4.37 14.48
C PHE A 20 2.65 4.82 14.93
N ALA A 21 2.52 5.46 16.09
CA ALA A 21 1.23 6.00 16.52
C ALA A 21 0.67 7.01 15.49
N HIS A 22 1.54 7.84 14.90
CA HIS A 22 1.14 8.79 13.87
C HIS A 22 0.73 8.11 12.56
N VAL A 23 1.51 7.13 12.10
CA VAL A 23 1.20 6.35 10.89
C VAL A 23 -0.08 5.54 11.07
N ILE A 24 -0.27 4.89 12.22
CA ILE A 24 -1.49 4.15 12.55
C ILE A 24 -2.69 5.10 12.59
N GLY A 25 -2.58 6.22 13.31
CA GLY A 25 -3.65 7.22 13.38
C GLY A 25 -4.03 7.76 12.01
N TRP A 26 -3.05 8.08 11.18
CA TRP A 26 -3.28 8.52 9.81
C TRP A 26 -3.89 7.42 8.93
N SER A 27 -3.45 6.17 9.09
CA SER A 27 -3.98 5.02 8.35
C SER A 27 -5.45 4.77 8.69
N ILE A 28 -5.83 4.87 9.97
CA ILE A 28 -7.22 4.77 10.42
C ILE A 28 -8.06 5.87 9.77
N LEU A 29 -7.60 7.13 9.81
CA LEU A 29 -8.30 8.24 9.15
C LEU A 29 -8.44 8.01 7.64
N LEU A 30 -7.40 7.47 6.99
CA LEU A 30 -7.44 7.16 5.57
C LEU A 30 -8.48 6.08 5.28
N SER A 31 -8.57 5.03 6.12
CA SER A 31 -9.60 4.00 6.01
C SER A 31 -11.00 4.60 6.11
N PHE A 32 -11.26 5.50 7.06
CA PHE A 32 -12.54 6.19 7.16
C PHE A 32 -12.86 7.02 5.92
N LEU A 33 -11.88 7.75 5.36
CA LEU A 33 -12.07 8.50 4.13
C LEU A 33 -12.45 7.57 2.97
N LEU A 34 -11.74 6.46 2.80
CA LEU A 34 -12.01 5.48 1.76
C LEU A 34 -13.40 4.85 1.90
N VAL A 35 -13.82 4.48 3.12
CA VAL A 35 -15.18 4.00 3.39
C VAL A 35 -16.24 5.05 3.05
N GLY A 36 -16.01 6.31 3.43
CA GLY A 36 -16.89 7.42 3.08
C GLY A 36 -17.03 7.59 1.57
N LEU A 37 -15.93 7.50 0.82
CA LEU A 37 -15.94 7.55 -0.65
C LEU A 37 -16.72 6.36 -1.25
N ILE A 38 -16.54 5.16 -0.70
CA ILE A 38 -17.29 3.96 -1.13
C ILE A 38 -18.79 4.17 -0.90
N PHE A 39 -19.21 4.74 0.24
CA PHE A 39 -20.62 5.02 0.52
C PHE A 39 -21.22 6.06 -0.42
N VAL A 40 -20.49 7.13 -0.74
CA VAL A 40 -20.94 8.11 -1.74
C VAL A 40 -21.03 7.49 -3.12
N TRP A 41 -20.06 6.66 -3.52
CA TRP A 41 -20.09 6.01 -4.82
C TRP A 41 -21.23 5.00 -4.94
N ALA A 42 -21.36 4.10 -3.95
CA ALA A 42 -22.35 3.04 -3.95
C ALA A 42 -23.79 3.58 -3.89
N GLY A 43 -24.07 4.58 -3.05
CA GLY A 43 -25.39 5.20 -3.03
C GLY A 43 -25.61 6.20 -4.17
N GLY A 44 -24.56 6.88 -4.62
CA GLY A 44 -24.64 7.92 -5.63
C GLY A 44 -24.94 7.38 -7.03
N LYS A 45 -24.43 6.20 -7.38
CA LYS A 45 -24.69 5.60 -8.71
C LYS A 45 -26.19 5.40 -8.96
N ASP A 46 -26.92 4.89 -7.97
CA ASP A 46 -28.35 4.57 -8.11
C ASP A 46 -29.24 5.83 -8.04
N ILE A 47 -28.75 6.87 -7.35
CA ILE A 47 -29.38 8.21 -7.36
C ILE A 47 -29.28 8.86 -8.74
N VAL A 48 -28.14 8.72 -9.41
CA VAL A 48 -27.92 9.29 -10.74
C VAL A 48 -28.71 8.54 -11.82
N THR A 49 -28.85 7.22 -11.71
CA THR A 49 -29.65 6.41 -12.65
C THR A 49 -31.16 6.54 -12.43
N GLY A 50 -31.59 7.11 -11.31
CA GLY A 50 -33.01 7.29 -10.96
C GLY A 50 -33.65 6.05 -10.34
N GLU A 51 -32.85 5.04 -9.98
CA GLU A 51 -33.29 3.78 -9.37
C GLU A 51 -33.10 3.78 -7.83
N ALA A 52 -32.84 4.94 -7.24
CA ALA A 52 -32.47 5.06 -5.84
C ALA A 52 -33.53 4.56 -4.86
N THR A 53 -33.07 3.72 -3.95
CA THR A 53 -33.77 3.26 -2.76
C THR A 53 -33.48 4.20 -1.58
N ARG A 54 -34.27 4.11 -0.50
CA ARG A 54 -34.02 4.87 0.74
C ARG A 54 -32.64 4.60 1.35
N SER A 55 -32.12 3.38 1.21
CA SER A 55 -30.76 3.01 1.65
C SER A 55 -29.68 3.83 0.95
N ASP A 56 -29.86 4.13 -0.33
CA ASP A 56 -28.82 4.71 -1.18
C ASP A 56 -28.65 6.20 -0.86
N TRP A 57 -29.76 6.86 -0.55
CA TRP A 57 -29.77 8.21 0.03
C TRP A 57 -29.10 8.25 1.40
N ILE A 58 -29.31 7.25 2.26
CA ILE A 58 -28.70 7.17 3.59
C ILE A 58 -27.18 6.98 3.46
N PHE A 59 -26.71 6.02 2.65
CA PHE A 59 -25.29 5.79 2.43
C PHE A 59 -24.61 7.03 1.85
N THR A 60 -25.21 7.66 0.84
CA THR A 60 -24.69 8.89 0.24
C THR A 60 -24.59 10.01 1.27
N ALA A 61 -25.62 10.21 2.10
CA ALA A 61 -25.60 11.23 3.15
C ALA A 61 -24.52 10.98 4.20
N ILE A 62 -24.35 9.73 4.66
CA ILE A 62 -23.30 9.36 5.61
C ILE A 62 -21.92 9.65 4.99
N GLY A 63 -21.69 9.22 3.75
CA GLY A 63 -20.42 9.45 3.06
C GLY A 63 -20.10 10.94 2.89
N ILE A 64 -21.07 11.75 2.44
CA ILE A 64 -20.92 13.21 2.27
C ILE A 64 -20.60 13.90 3.61
N LEU A 65 -21.23 13.48 4.70
CA LEU A 65 -20.96 14.06 6.02
C LEU A 65 -19.60 13.63 6.59
N MET A 66 -19.13 12.43 6.24
CA MET A 66 -17.87 11.87 6.74
C MET A 66 -16.64 12.44 6.01
N ILE A 67 -16.71 12.65 4.68
CA ILE A 67 -15.55 13.01 3.86
C ILE A 67 -14.90 14.35 4.28
N PRO A 68 -15.62 15.48 4.45
CA PRO A 68 -14.99 16.75 4.78
C PRO A 68 -14.21 16.76 6.11
N PRO A 69 -14.77 16.31 7.26
CA PRO A 69 -14.04 16.34 8.53
C PRO A 69 -12.85 15.37 8.53
N VAL A 70 -13.01 14.17 7.94
CA VAL A 70 -11.92 13.19 7.87
C VAL A 70 -10.83 13.63 6.90
N GLY A 71 -11.20 14.19 5.75
CA GLY A 71 -10.27 14.76 4.78
C GLY A 71 -9.48 15.93 5.35
N TRP A 72 -10.14 16.82 6.10
CA TRP A 72 -9.48 17.90 6.82
C TRP A 72 -8.49 17.38 7.87
N ALA A 73 -8.90 16.38 8.67
CA ALA A 73 -8.02 15.74 9.64
C ALA A 73 -6.81 15.08 8.96
N LEU A 74 -7.02 14.33 7.87
CA LEU A 74 -5.94 13.70 7.09
C LEU A 74 -4.92 14.70 6.58
N TRP A 75 -5.39 15.83 6.04
CA TRP A 75 -4.53 16.89 5.57
C TRP A 75 -3.73 17.53 6.70
N ARG A 76 -4.36 17.73 7.87
CA ARG A 76 -3.70 18.34 9.04
C ARG A 76 -2.69 17.41 9.72
N TYR A 77 -2.91 16.11 9.64
CA TYR A 77 -2.10 15.03 10.24
C TYR A 77 -1.29 14.25 9.20
N LEU A 78 -0.94 14.86 8.06
CA LEU A 78 -0.09 14.23 7.05
C LEU A 78 1.22 13.74 7.70
N PRO A 79 1.50 12.43 7.69
CA PRO A 79 2.69 11.89 8.31
C PRO A 79 3.90 12.38 7.53
N ASP A 80 4.94 12.76 8.26
CA ASP A 80 6.23 12.93 7.62
C ASP A 80 6.73 11.54 7.23
N PHE A 81 6.76 11.28 5.92
CA PHE A 81 7.30 10.04 5.39
C PHE A 81 8.84 10.01 5.49
N THR A 82 9.46 11.09 5.94
CA THR A 82 10.87 11.08 6.35
C THR A 82 10.94 10.45 7.75
N MET A 83 11.43 9.22 7.84
CA MET A 83 11.60 8.50 9.12
C MET A 83 12.78 9.08 9.93
N GLY A 84 12.78 10.39 10.18
CA GLY A 84 13.95 11.13 10.69
C GLY A 84 15.07 11.30 9.64
N GLU A 85 14.77 11.03 8.38
CA GLU A 85 15.74 11.14 7.28
C GLU A 85 15.95 12.62 6.90
N PRO A 86 17.18 13.10 6.69
CA PRO A 86 17.44 14.48 6.27
C PRO A 86 16.67 14.82 4.99
N ASN A 87 16.06 16.01 4.96
CA ASN A 87 15.25 16.48 3.83
C ASN A 87 16.15 16.81 2.62
N THR A 88 16.49 15.79 1.84
CA THR A 88 17.30 15.93 0.62
C THR A 88 16.42 16.01 -0.62
N PRO A 89 16.85 16.73 -1.68
CA PRO A 89 16.14 16.76 -2.96
C PRO A 89 15.93 15.37 -3.60
N ARG A 90 16.82 14.42 -3.30
CA ARG A 90 16.69 13.02 -3.73
C ARG A 90 15.59 12.29 -2.95
N GLY A 91 15.52 12.49 -1.63
CA GLY A 91 14.44 11.97 -0.78
C GLY A 91 13.06 12.47 -1.22
N ASN A 92 12.92 13.74 -1.59
CA ASN A 92 11.63 14.28 -2.05
C ASN A 92 11.10 13.66 -3.36
N ARG A 93 11.95 13.02 -4.18
CA ARG A 93 11.49 12.28 -5.36
C ARG A 93 10.69 11.04 -5.01
N ILE A 94 10.89 10.46 -3.82
CA ILE A 94 10.13 9.29 -3.37
C ILE A 94 8.65 9.63 -3.15
N ARG A 95 8.33 10.89 -2.82
CA ARG A 95 6.95 11.37 -2.68
C ARG A 95 6.19 11.32 -4.00
N TRP A 96 6.86 11.60 -5.12
CA TRP A 96 6.28 11.45 -6.45
C TRP A 96 6.02 9.98 -6.81
N ILE A 97 6.89 9.07 -6.36
CA ILE A 97 6.69 7.63 -6.54
C ILE A 97 5.45 7.16 -5.76
N LEU A 98 5.27 7.62 -4.52
CA LEU A 98 4.06 7.35 -3.73
C LEU A 98 2.80 7.86 -4.44
N GLY A 99 2.85 9.08 -4.98
CA GLY A 99 1.76 9.63 -5.79
C GLY A 99 1.46 8.78 -7.02
N ALA A 100 2.48 8.33 -7.74
CA ALA A 100 2.32 7.44 -8.90
C ALA A 100 1.68 6.10 -8.52
N VAL A 101 2.10 5.50 -7.40
CA VAL A 101 1.51 4.24 -6.89
C VAL A 101 0.03 4.42 -6.57
N ILE A 102 -0.36 5.54 -5.94
CA ILE A 102 -1.77 5.85 -5.66
C ILE A 102 -2.56 5.97 -6.96
N VAL A 103 -2.07 6.76 -7.92
CA VAL A 103 -2.74 6.95 -9.22
C VAL A 103 -2.93 5.62 -9.94
N ILE A 104 -1.91 4.78 -9.97
CA ILE A 104 -1.97 3.46 -10.60
C ILE A 104 -2.98 2.56 -9.86
N GLY A 105 -2.96 2.56 -8.53
CA GLY A 105 -3.91 1.78 -7.72
C GLY A 105 -5.37 2.19 -7.98
N VAL A 106 -5.64 3.49 -8.08
CA VAL A 106 -6.97 4.02 -8.44
C VAL A 106 -7.35 3.61 -9.87
N ALA A 107 -6.44 3.73 -10.83
CA ALA A 107 -6.69 3.37 -12.23
C ALA A 107 -7.06 1.89 -12.40
N ILE A 108 -6.46 0.99 -11.60
CA ILE A 108 -6.77 -0.44 -11.61
C ILE A 108 -8.09 -0.74 -10.86
N SER A 109 -8.37 -0.02 -9.78
CA SER A 109 -9.58 -0.24 -8.97
C SER A 109 -10.85 0.22 -9.70
N PHE A 110 -10.74 1.25 -10.53
CA PHE A 110 -11.89 1.83 -11.25
C PHE A 110 -12.65 0.83 -12.14
N PRO A 111 -12.01 0.05 -13.03
CA PRO A 111 -12.73 -0.95 -13.84
C PRO A 111 -13.27 -2.12 -13.00
N LEU A 112 -12.67 -2.44 -11.85
CA LEU A 112 -13.16 -3.50 -10.96
C LEU A 112 -14.48 -3.10 -10.27
N ILE A 113 -14.56 -1.84 -9.84
CA ILE A 113 -15.71 -1.30 -9.13
C ILE A 113 -16.93 -1.12 -10.06
N ASN A 114 -16.71 -0.84 -11.35
CA ASN A 114 -17.79 -0.59 -12.31
C ASN A 114 -18.35 -1.86 -12.99
N ARG A 115 -18.09 -3.05 -12.46
CA ARG A 115 -18.61 -4.31 -13.01
C ARG A 115 -19.84 -4.79 -12.26
N ASP A 116 -20.99 -4.72 -12.92
CA ASP A 116 -22.22 -5.35 -12.46
C ASP A 116 -22.33 -6.76 -13.07
N GLY A 117 -22.04 -7.81 -12.28
CA GLY A 117 -22.16 -9.21 -12.72
C GLY A 117 -21.99 -10.23 -11.57
N PRO A 118 -22.24 -11.53 -11.79
CA PRO A 118 -22.03 -12.59 -10.78
C PRO A 118 -20.59 -12.68 -10.27
N ASP A 119 -19.63 -12.24 -11.10
CA ASP A 119 -18.20 -12.11 -10.80
C ASP A 119 -17.86 -10.78 -10.11
N GLY A 120 -18.87 -9.96 -9.80
CA GLY A 120 -18.75 -8.68 -9.09
C GLY A 120 -18.58 -8.85 -7.58
N ASP A 121 -18.42 -10.08 -7.08
CA ASP A 121 -18.00 -10.31 -5.69
C ASP A 121 -16.61 -9.69 -5.49
N PRO A 122 -16.47 -8.66 -4.62
CA PRO A 122 -15.17 -8.05 -4.32
C PRO A 122 -14.15 -9.08 -3.80
N LEU A 123 -14.62 -10.19 -3.24
CA LEU A 123 -13.78 -11.28 -2.74
C LEU A 123 -13.25 -12.18 -3.86
N HIS A 124 -13.78 -12.10 -5.08
CA HIS A 124 -13.32 -12.88 -6.23
C HIS A 124 -11.83 -12.60 -6.55
N LEU A 125 -11.36 -11.37 -6.29
CA LEU A 125 -9.94 -10.99 -6.42
C LEU A 125 -9.01 -11.73 -5.46
N PHE A 126 -9.53 -12.23 -4.34
CA PHE A 126 -8.79 -12.99 -3.34
C PHE A 126 -9.02 -14.50 -3.46
N SER A 127 -9.81 -14.91 -4.45
CA SER A 127 -10.01 -16.32 -4.75
C SER A 127 -8.93 -16.81 -5.73
N ASN A 128 -8.66 -18.12 -5.70
CA ASN A 128 -7.76 -18.76 -6.66
C ASN A 128 -8.44 -19.05 -8.02
N SER A 129 -9.60 -18.42 -8.29
CA SER A 129 -10.26 -18.55 -9.58
C SER A 129 -9.54 -17.71 -10.65
N PRO A 130 -9.69 -18.06 -11.95
CA PRO A 130 -9.16 -17.24 -13.02
C PRO A 130 -9.73 -15.82 -13.00
N LEU A 131 -8.84 -14.82 -13.04
CA LEU A 131 -9.25 -13.42 -13.19
C LEU A 131 -9.78 -13.17 -14.62
N PRO A 132 -10.82 -12.32 -14.78
CA PRO A 132 -11.24 -11.84 -16.08
C PRO A 132 -10.07 -11.21 -16.87
N THR A 133 -9.99 -11.49 -18.16
CA THR A 133 -8.85 -11.12 -19.03
C THR A 133 -8.56 -9.61 -19.02
N ASP A 134 -9.59 -8.78 -18.94
CA ASP A 134 -9.50 -7.33 -18.91
C ASP A 134 -9.00 -6.76 -17.58
N VAL A 135 -9.05 -7.53 -16.49
CA VAL A 135 -8.38 -7.21 -15.21
C VAL A 135 -6.97 -7.79 -15.19
N ALA A 136 -6.82 -9.02 -15.70
CA ALA A 136 -5.55 -9.73 -15.71
C ALA A 136 -4.46 -8.96 -16.49
N TRP A 137 -4.77 -8.44 -17.68
CA TRP A 137 -3.79 -7.70 -18.50
C TRP A 137 -3.23 -6.45 -17.82
N PRO A 138 -4.05 -5.53 -17.28
CA PRO A 138 -3.56 -4.40 -16.48
C PRO A 138 -2.72 -4.83 -15.27
N MET A 139 -3.13 -5.88 -14.55
CA MET A 139 -2.37 -6.38 -13.40
C MET A 139 -1.02 -6.97 -13.83
N ILE A 140 -0.97 -7.69 -14.95
CA ILE A 140 0.29 -8.19 -15.52
C ILE A 140 1.18 -7.01 -15.90
N ALA A 141 0.66 -6.00 -16.59
CA ALA A 141 1.43 -4.81 -16.97
C ALA A 141 1.95 -4.05 -15.74
N LEU A 142 1.14 -3.94 -14.68
CA LEU A 142 1.57 -3.37 -13.40
C LEU A 142 2.80 -4.12 -12.86
N TRP A 143 2.69 -5.44 -12.70
CA TRP A 143 3.74 -6.25 -12.08
C TRP A 143 4.98 -6.41 -12.96
N ALA A 144 4.80 -6.58 -14.27
CA ALA A 144 5.89 -6.85 -15.19
C ALA A 144 6.62 -5.57 -15.66
N ILE A 145 5.96 -4.40 -15.63
CA ILE A 145 6.52 -3.15 -16.16
C ILE A 145 6.60 -2.08 -15.08
N ALA A 146 5.47 -1.70 -14.48
CA ALA A 146 5.43 -0.57 -13.56
C ALA A 146 6.25 -0.82 -12.29
N ILE A 147 6.10 -1.99 -11.66
CA ILE A 147 6.81 -2.35 -10.43
C ILE A 147 8.33 -2.37 -10.64
N PRO A 148 8.91 -3.01 -11.68
CA PRO A 148 10.34 -2.92 -11.95
C PRO A 148 10.85 -1.50 -12.19
N ILE A 149 10.10 -0.67 -12.93
CA ILE A 149 10.47 0.73 -13.17
C ILE A 149 10.48 1.51 -11.85
N ILE A 150 9.42 1.36 -11.04
CA ILE A 150 9.32 1.99 -9.73
C ILE A 150 10.46 1.54 -8.82
N ALA A 151 10.74 0.24 -8.76
CA ALA A 151 11.83 -0.33 -7.96
C ALA A 151 13.19 0.22 -8.39
N TYR A 152 13.45 0.31 -9.70
CA TYR A 152 14.67 0.89 -10.25
C TYR A 152 14.83 2.36 -9.87
N ILE A 153 13.79 3.17 -10.07
CA ILE A 153 13.80 4.60 -9.74
C ILE A 153 13.96 4.80 -8.23
N ALA A 154 13.26 4.01 -7.41
CA ALA A 154 13.37 4.05 -5.95
C ALA A 154 14.79 3.72 -5.50
N ARG A 155 15.39 2.64 -6.02
CA ARG A 155 16.76 2.23 -5.69
C ARG A 155 17.79 3.28 -6.09
N ARG A 156 17.65 3.88 -7.28
CA ARG A 156 18.55 4.92 -7.78
C ARG A 156 18.53 6.22 -6.96
N ASN A 157 17.38 6.55 -6.37
CA ASN A 157 17.23 7.77 -5.55
C ASN A 157 17.42 7.53 -4.05
N SER A 158 17.55 6.27 -3.63
CA SER A 158 17.81 5.92 -2.22
C SER A 158 19.22 6.32 -1.80
N VAL A 159 19.37 6.69 -0.53
CA VAL A 159 20.67 6.94 0.10
C VAL A 159 21.23 5.62 0.63
N ASP A 160 22.54 5.52 0.85
CA ASP A 160 23.23 4.27 1.22
C ASP A 160 22.63 3.55 2.43
N TYR A 161 22.21 4.29 3.47
CA TYR A 161 21.56 3.68 4.64
C TYR A 161 20.18 3.08 4.30
N THR A 162 19.37 3.79 3.51
CA THR A 162 18.05 3.33 3.04
C THR A 162 18.21 2.10 2.15
N LEU A 163 19.23 2.11 1.30
CA LEU A 163 19.57 1.01 0.41
C LEU A 163 19.96 -0.24 1.19
N ALA A 164 20.83 -0.10 2.21
CA ALA A 164 21.24 -1.21 3.06
C ALA A 164 20.05 -1.81 3.84
N ALA A 165 19.13 -0.98 4.34
CA ALA A 165 17.91 -1.46 4.98
C ALA A 165 16.98 -2.19 4.01
N ASN A 166 16.83 -1.67 2.79
CA ASN A 166 16.01 -2.31 1.77
C ASN A 166 16.60 -3.65 1.34
N ASP A 167 17.90 -3.71 1.05
CA ASP A 167 18.61 -4.93 0.64
C ASP A 167 18.54 -5.99 1.75
N PHE A 168 18.63 -5.60 3.03
CA PHE A 168 18.44 -6.51 4.17
C PHE A 168 17.01 -7.06 4.25
N GLY A 169 15.99 -6.21 4.09
CA GLY A 169 14.60 -6.66 4.04
C GLY A 169 14.34 -7.64 2.91
N PHE A 170 14.78 -7.31 1.69
CA PHE A 170 14.67 -8.19 0.52
C PHE A 170 15.40 -9.52 0.72
N MET A 171 16.58 -9.53 1.35
CA MET A 171 17.29 -10.75 1.70
C MET A 171 16.46 -11.65 2.61
N LEU A 172 15.89 -11.11 3.70
CA LEU A 172 15.07 -11.89 4.64
C LEU A 172 13.81 -12.48 3.98
N GLY A 173 13.05 -11.65 3.26
CA GLY A 173 11.85 -12.13 2.57
C GLY A 173 12.17 -13.09 1.43
N GLY A 174 13.26 -12.86 0.72
CA GLY A 174 13.78 -13.75 -0.31
C GLY A 174 14.12 -15.13 0.26
N TYR A 175 14.78 -15.19 1.42
CA TYR A 175 15.04 -16.47 2.10
C TYR A 175 13.75 -17.15 2.56
N LEU A 176 12.79 -16.41 3.12
CA LEU A 176 11.50 -17.00 3.47
C LEU A 176 10.87 -17.68 2.26
N PHE A 177 10.78 -16.98 1.12
CA PHE A 177 10.23 -17.54 -0.11
C PHE A 177 11.04 -18.77 -0.59
N TYR A 178 12.38 -18.62 -0.67
CA TYR A 178 13.30 -19.63 -1.19
C TYR A 178 13.25 -20.95 -0.40
N PHE A 179 13.07 -20.91 0.92
CA PHE A 179 12.95 -22.11 1.73
C PHE A 179 11.51 -22.62 1.85
N THR A 180 10.54 -21.72 2.03
CA THR A 180 9.14 -22.12 2.29
C THR A 180 8.49 -22.75 1.06
N ALA A 181 8.72 -22.18 -0.12
CA ALA A 181 8.10 -22.68 -1.36
C ALA A 181 8.46 -24.15 -1.67
N PRO A 182 9.75 -24.56 -1.72
CA PRO A 182 10.08 -25.96 -1.98
C PRO A 182 9.67 -26.88 -0.84
N LEU A 183 9.80 -26.46 0.44
CA LEU A 183 9.39 -27.29 1.58
C LEU A 183 7.88 -27.58 1.56
N TRP A 184 7.06 -26.56 1.28
CA TRP A 184 5.61 -26.74 1.17
C TRP A 184 5.27 -27.62 -0.03
N TRP A 185 5.89 -27.38 -1.19
CA TRP A 185 5.67 -28.20 -2.37
C TRP A 185 6.02 -29.68 -2.13
N ILE A 186 7.16 -29.98 -1.53
CA ILE A 186 7.57 -31.35 -1.17
C ILE A 186 6.59 -31.94 -0.14
N GLY A 187 6.22 -31.19 0.89
CA GLY A 187 5.28 -31.66 1.92
C GLY A 187 3.90 -32.00 1.34
N TRP A 188 3.40 -31.22 0.37
CA TRP A 188 2.18 -31.54 -0.36
C TRP A 188 2.33 -32.83 -1.18
N ARG A 189 3.44 -32.98 -1.92
CA ARG A 189 3.73 -34.20 -2.70
C ARG A 189 3.89 -35.45 -1.82
N GLY A 190 4.32 -35.28 -0.58
CA GLY A 190 4.41 -36.33 0.43
C GLY A 190 3.10 -36.62 1.18
N GLY A 191 2.01 -35.89 0.88
CA GLY A 191 0.73 -36.04 1.59
C GLY A 191 0.71 -35.48 3.02
N LEU A 192 1.69 -34.65 3.39
CA LEU A 192 1.85 -34.07 4.73
C LEU A 192 1.20 -32.68 4.87
N LEU A 193 1.06 -31.94 3.76
CA LEU A 193 0.56 -30.57 3.73
C LEU A 193 -0.53 -30.40 2.66
N PRO A 194 -1.42 -29.39 2.79
CA PRO A 194 -2.38 -29.04 1.75
C PRO A 194 -1.67 -28.48 0.51
N GLN A 195 -2.43 -28.35 -0.59
CA GLN A 195 -1.93 -27.75 -1.84
C GLN A 195 -1.33 -26.36 -1.55
N PRO A 196 -0.11 -26.06 -2.05
CA PRO A 196 0.52 -24.77 -1.81
C PRO A 196 -0.28 -23.62 -2.42
N ASP A 197 -0.49 -22.57 -1.62
CA ASP A 197 -1.04 -21.29 -2.08
C ASP A 197 0.12 -20.29 -2.27
N VAL A 198 0.36 -19.90 -3.52
CA VAL A 198 1.47 -19.02 -3.87
C VAL A 198 1.25 -17.60 -3.34
N MET A 199 -0.01 -17.13 -3.26
CA MET A 199 -0.31 -15.79 -2.76
C MET A 199 -0.05 -15.67 -1.27
N ILE A 200 -0.32 -16.72 -0.49
CA ILE A 200 0.02 -16.73 0.94
C ILE A 200 1.54 -16.59 1.15
N ILE A 201 2.35 -17.37 0.43
CA ILE A 201 3.82 -17.31 0.55
C ILE A 201 4.33 -15.94 0.09
N PHE A 202 3.76 -15.41 -0.99
CA PHE A 202 4.08 -14.09 -1.51
C PHE A 202 3.81 -12.98 -0.48
N ILE A 203 2.61 -12.95 0.10
CA ILE A 203 2.22 -11.96 1.13
C ILE A 203 3.11 -12.10 2.36
N ALA A 204 3.33 -13.32 2.86
CA ALA A 204 4.20 -13.57 4.00
C ALA A 204 5.62 -13.06 3.75
N SER A 205 6.15 -13.26 2.54
CA SER A 205 7.47 -12.75 2.15
C SER A 205 7.49 -11.24 2.15
N PHE A 206 6.48 -10.57 1.58
CA PHE A 206 6.35 -9.12 1.63
C PHE A 206 6.27 -8.55 3.05
N VAL A 207 5.55 -9.23 3.94
CA VAL A 207 5.49 -8.86 5.36
C VAL A 207 6.88 -8.91 5.98
N VAL A 208 7.64 -9.98 5.76
CA VAL A 208 9.01 -10.12 6.26
C VAL A 208 9.97 -9.08 5.67
N ILE A 209 9.83 -8.74 4.37
CA ILE A 209 10.63 -7.65 3.75
C ILE A 209 10.42 -6.34 4.50
N ASN A 210 9.16 -5.97 4.74
CA ASN A 210 8.82 -4.72 5.42
C ASN A 210 9.31 -4.71 6.87
N PHE A 211 9.12 -5.80 7.61
CA PHE A 211 9.65 -5.93 8.97
C PHE A 211 11.18 -5.84 9.01
N GLY A 212 11.87 -6.54 8.11
CA GLY A 212 13.33 -6.51 8.01
C GLY A 212 13.87 -5.11 7.72
N ASN A 213 13.23 -4.40 6.78
CA ASN A 213 13.59 -3.02 6.44
C ASN A 213 13.40 -2.08 7.65
N LEU A 214 12.25 -2.15 8.32
CA LEU A 214 11.96 -1.34 9.51
C LEU A 214 12.93 -1.65 10.66
N TRP A 215 13.22 -2.94 10.89
CA TRP A 215 14.18 -3.36 11.91
C TRP A 215 15.59 -2.84 11.62
N LYS A 216 16.05 -2.92 10.36
CA LYS A 216 17.40 -2.47 10.01
C LYS A 216 17.55 -0.95 10.16
N ARG A 217 16.49 -0.18 9.92
CA ARG A 217 16.43 1.26 10.20
C ARG A 217 16.40 1.62 11.69
N GLN A 218 16.07 0.68 12.58
CA GLN A 218 16.06 0.89 14.04
C GLN A 218 17.43 0.73 14.66
N VAL A 219 18.16 -0.28 14.21
CA VAL A 219 19.38 -0.77 14.88
C VAL A 219 20.66 -0.18 14.25
N GLY A 220 20.58 0.33 13.02
CA GLY A 220 21.69 0.96 12.30
C GLY A 220 21.53 2.46 12.21
#